data_AF-A0A1M5TST9-F1
#
_entry.id   AF-A0A1M5TST9-F1
#
_cell.length_a   1.000
_cell.length_b   1.000
_cell.length_c   1.000
_cell.angle_alpha   90.00
_cell.angle_beta   90.00
_cell.angle_gamma   90.00
#
_symmetry.space_group_name_H-M   'P 1'
#
loop_
_entity.id
_entity.type
_entity.pdbx_description
1 polymer ?
#
loop_
_entity_poly.entity_id
_entity_poly.type
_entity_poly.pdbx_seq_one_letter_code
_entity_poly.pdbx_strand_id
1 'polypeptide(L)'
;MNNSNVDNQLDDVTKNLIMNMEKELESKDKEIDDLKKELEFLKSQLINKNKKLFGKSSEQVDSNQISLFNEAEKESDLKKAEPTLEEITYTRNKPTKNTGKKDNLSNLEIVTIEHKLTDEEAICEDCHS
;
A
#
# COMPACT_ATOMS: atom_id res chain seq x y z
N MET A 1 -49.63 -63.86 -0.31
CA MET A 1 -49.25 -64.15 -1.71
C MET A 1 -49.74 -63.01 -2.59
N ASN A 2 -48.86 -62.53 -3.46
CA ASN A 2 -49.09 -61.86 -4.76
C ASN A 2 -47.95 -60.87 -4.99
N ASN A 3 -46.75 -61.43 -5.11
CA ASN A 3 -45.61 -60.74 -5.70
C ASN A 3 -45.78 -60.85 -7.23
N SER A 4 -46.75 -60.11 -7.76
CA SER A 4 -47.11 -60.15 -9.17
C SER A 4 -46.19 -59.20 -9.93
N ASN A 5 -45.00 -59.70 -10.26
CA ASN A 5 -44.24 -59.42 -11.50
C ASN A 5 -44.60 -58.10 -12.21
N VAL A 6 -44.15 -56.96 -11.65
CA VAL A 6 -44.19 -55.64 -12.31
C VAL A 6 -42.94 -55.44 -13.18
N ASP A 7 -42.11 -56.47 -13.36
CA ASP A 7 -40.78 -56.32 -13.95
C ASP A 7 -40.76 -56.38 -15.49
N ASN A 8 -41.90 -56.45 -16.18
CA ASN A 8 -41.92 -56.62 -17.64
C ASN A 8 -43.06 -55.88 -18.38
N GLN A 9 -43.21 -54.58 -18.14
CA GLN A 9 -44.08 -53.71 -18.95
C GLN A 9 -43.40 -52.45 -19.50
N LEU A 10 -42.07 -52.35 -19.41
CA LEU A 10 -41.37 -51.26 -20.08
C LEU A 10 -41.07 -51.66 -21.52
N ASP A 11 -41.62 -50.90 -22.47
CA ASP A 11 -41.32 -50.99 -23.90
C ASP A 11 -39.80 -50.85 -24.12
N ASP A 12 -39.26 -51.52 -25.14
CA ASP A 12 -37.81 -51.60 -25.36
C ASP A 12 -37.21 -50.21 -25.62
N VAL A 13 -38.02 -49.30 -26.19
CA VAL A 13 -37.68 -47.88 -26.36
C VAL A 13 -37.45 -47.19 -25.01
N THR A 14 -38.36 -47.41 -24.04
CA THR A 14 -38.23 -46.85 -22.69
C THR A 14 -37.03 -47.43 -21.93
N LYS A 15 -36.73 -48.72 -22.07
CA LYS A 15 -35.52 -49.33 -21.47
C LYS A 15 -34.24 -48.72 -22.02
N ASN A 16 -34.19 -48.51 -23.33
CA ASN A 16 -33.04 -47.90 -24.00
C ASN A 16 -32.85 -46.43 -23.58
N LEU A 17 -33.95 -45.69 -23.45
CA LEU A 17 -33.92 -44.30 -22.96
C LEU A 17 -33.35 -44.22 -21.53
N ILE A 18 -33.82 -45.06 -20.61
CA ILE A 18 -33.31 -45.10 -19.23
C ILE A 18 -31.81 -45.42 -19.23
N MET A 19 -31.38 -46.44 -19.97
CA MET A 19 -29.97 -46.81 -20.05
C MET A 19 -29.08 -45.69 -20.61
N ASN A 20 -29.60 -44.90 -21.56
CA ASN A 20 -28.87 -43.74 -22.10
C ASN A 20 -28.80 -42.59 -21.07
N MET A 21 -29.89 -42.34 -20.34
CA MET A 21 -29.90 -41.35 -19.26
C MET A 21 -28.95 -41.72 -18.12
N GLU A 22 -28.91 -42.99 -17.72
CA GLU A 22 -27.99 -43.50 -16.70
C GLU A 22 -26.52 -43.30 -17.12
N LYS A 23 -26.18 -43.62 -18.38
CA LYS A 23 -24.84 -43.37 -18.92
C LYS A 23 -24.49 -41.89 -18.94
N GLU A 24 -25.44 -41.02 -19.30
CA GLU A 24 -25.22 -39.58 -19.31
C GLU A 24 -24.99 -39.04 -17.88
N LEU A 25 -25.77 -39.53 -16.91
CA LEU A 25 -25.59 -39.20 -15.49
C LEU A 25 -24.22 -39.64 -14.99
N GLU A 26 -23.82 -40.89 -15.23
CA GLU A 26 -22.49 -41.38 -14.84
C GLU A 26 -21.36 -40.56 -15.47
N SER A 27 -21.51 -40.14 -16.73
CA SER A 27 -20.53 -39.29 -17.41
C SER A 27 -20.42 -37.92 -16.75
N LYS A 28 -21.57 -37.30 -16.43
CA LYS A 28 -21.60 -35.99 -15.78
C LYS A 28 -21.09 -36.05 -14.34
N ASP A 29 -21.39 -37.10 -13.61
CA ASP A 29 -20.90 -37.28 -12.25
C ASP A 29 -19.37 -37.40 -12.22
N LYS A 30 -18.78 -38.15 -13.17
CA LYS A 30 -17.32 -38.22 -13.34
C LYS A 30 -16.71 -36.86 -13.65
N GLU A 31 -17.32 -36.11 -14.57
CA GLU A 31 -16.86 -34.76 -14.92
C GLU A 31 -16.93 -33.80 -13.72
N ILE A 32 -18.03 -33.85 -12.96
CA ILE A 32 -18.20 -33.04 -11.75
C ILE A 32 -17.12 -33.38 -10.72
N ASP A 33 -16.83 -34.66 -10.51
CA ASP A 33 -15.81 -35.09 -9.55
C ASP A 33 -14.40 -34.66 -9.98
N ASP A 34 -14.09 -34.73 -11.27
CA ASP A 34 -12.79 -34.29 -11.78
C ASP A 34 -12.65 -32.76 -11.70
N LEU A 35 -13.70 -32.00 -12.03
CA LEU A 35 -13.74 -30.55 -11.85
C LEU A 35 -13.59 -30.15 -10.38
N LYS A 36 -14.22 -30.88 -9.45
CA LYS A 36 -14.07 -30.62 -8.00
C LYS A 36 -12.63 -30.83 -7.55
N LYS A 37 -11.97 -31.91 -7.99
CA LYS A 37 -10.55 -32.16 -7.68
C LYS A 37 -9.66 -31.06 -8.22
N GLU A 38 -9.89 -30.62 -9.46
CA GLU A 38 -9.13 -29.52 -10.06
C GLU A 38 -9.32 -28.21 -9.28
N LEU A 39 -10.55 -27.88 -8.91
CA LEU A 39 -10.85 -26.71 -8.09
C LEU A 39 -10.16 -26.76 -6.73
N GLU A 40 -10.16 -27.91 -6.06
CA GLU A 40 -9.48 -28.08 -4.77
C GLU A 40 -7.96 -27.92 -4.92
N PHE A 41 -7.39 -28.51 -5.97
CA PHE A 41 -5.97 -28.35 -6.31
C PHE A 41 -5.61 -26.89 -6.56
N LEU A 42 -6.38 -26.16 -7.38
CA LEU A 42 -6.15 -24.74 -7.65
C LEU A 42 -6.28 -23.88 -6.39
N LYS A 43 -7.28 -24.14 -5.53
CA LYS A 43 -7.43 -23.45 -4.24
C LYS A 43 -6.21 -23.68 -3.35
N SER A 44 -5.72 -24.92 -3.27
CA SER A 44 -4.52 -25.25 -2.49
C SER A 44 -3.26 -24.53 -3.00
N GLN A 45 -3.09 -24.43 -4.32
CA GLN A 45 -2.00 -23.68 -4.93
C GLN A 45 -2.10 -22.19 -4.60
N LEU A 46 -3.29 -21.61 -4.70
CA LEU A 46 -3.52 -20.21 -4.41
C LEU A 46 -3.21 -19.87 -2.94
N ILE A 47 -3.65 -20.71 -2.01
CA ILE A 47 -3.31 -20.56 -0.58
C ILE A 47 -1.79 -20.62 -0.37
N ASN A 48 -1.10 -21.58 -1.00
CA ASN A 48 0.35 -21.71 -0.88
C ASN A 48 1.07 -20.46 -1.44
N LYS A 49 0.68 -20.00 -2.63
CA LYS A 49 1.23 -18.78 -3.25
C LYS A 49 1.02 -17.56 -2.35
N ASN A 50 -0.18 -17.37 -1.82
CA ASN A 50 -0.49 -16.28 -0.90
C ASN A 50 0.34 -16.38 0.38
N LYS A 51 0.52 -17.58 0.95
CA LYS A 51 1.38 -17.76 2.12
C LYS A 51 2.85 -17.47 1.81
N LYS A 52 3.33 -17.79 0.60
CA LYS A 52 4.70 -17.47 0.20
C LYS A 52 4.94 -15.97 0.01
N LEU A 53 3.94 -15.26 -0.53
CA LEU A 53 4.00 -13.81 -0.79
C LEU A 53 3.76 -12.99 0.48
N PHE A 54 2.70 -13.32 1.22
CA PHE A 54 2.18 -12.51 2.34
C PHE A 54 2.28 -13.20 3.70
N GLY A 55 2.67 -14.47 3.76
CA GLY A 55 2.77 -15.23 5.01
C GLY A 55 4.13 -15.10 5.71
N LYS A 56 5.07 -14.32 5.17
CA LYS A 56 6.27 -13.94 5.91
C LYS A 56 5.90 -12.81 6.86
N SER A 57 5.93 -13.09 8.16
CA SER A 57 5.58 -12.12 9.21
C SER A 57 6.55 -10.93 9.31
N SER A 58 7.68 -10.97 8.59
CA SER A 58 8.59 -9.83 8.45
C SER A 58 8.97 -9.66 6.98
N GLU A 59 9.04 -8.40 6.55
CA GLU A 59 9.89 -8.04 5.41
C GLU A 59 11.31 -8.51 5.75
N GLN A 60 11.94 -9.24 4.84
CA GLN A 60 13.34 -9.59 5.01
C GLN A 60 14.16 -8.44 4.45
N VAL A 61 14.69 -7.64 5.36
CA VAL A 61 15.63 -6.55 5.06
C VAL A 61 16.99 -7.17 4.77
N ASP A 62 17.70 -6.66 3.77
CA ASP A 62 19.06 -7.12 3.46
C ASP A 62 19.98 -6.96 4.69
N SER A 63 20.79 -7.96 4.99
CA SER A 63 21.72 -7.94 6.12
C SER A 63 22.77 -6.84 6.00
N ASN A 64 23.02 -6.36 4.79
CA ASN A 64 23.95 -5.24 4.53
C ASN A 64 23.27 -3.87 4.62
N GLN A 65 21.95 -3.81 4.79
CA GLN A 65 21.23 -2.55 4.92
C GLN A 65 21.46 -1.96 6.31
N ILE A 66 22.03 -0.75 6.34
CA ILE A 66 22.25 0.00 7.58
C ILE A 66 20.88 0.46 8.10
N SER A 67 20.53 0.02 9.31
CA SER A 67 19.25 0.34 9.94
C SER A 67 19.34 1.67 10.71
N LEU A 68 19.11 2.77 9.99
CA LEU A 68 19.26 4.14 10.51
C LEU A 68 18.19 4.54 11.55
N PHE A 69 17.01 3.92 11.53
CA PHE A 69 15.85 4.33 12.34
C PHE A 69 15.37 3.26 13.33
N ASN A 70 16.16 2.21 13.55
CA ASN A 70 15.73 1.05 14.34
C ASN A 70 16.17 1.10 15.82
N GLU A 71 16.58 2.27 16.28
CA GLU A 71 17.05 2.50 17.65
C GLU A 71 15.94 2.22 18.67
N ALA A 72 14.74 2.75 18.45
CA ALA A 72 13.61 2.60 19.37
C ALA A 72 13.19 1.12 19.56
N GLU A 73 13.15 0.33 18.48
CA GLU A 73 12.78 -1.09 18.55
C GLU A 73 13.90 -1.92 19.18
N LYS A 74 15.16 -1.65 18.83
CA LYS A 74 16.33 -2.33 19.39
C LYS A 74 16.51 -2.08 20.89
N GLU A 75 16.18 -0.87 21.34
CA GLU A 75 16.27 -0.47 22.75
C GLU A 75 14.97 -0.69 23.52
N SER A 76 13.91 -1.18 22.87
CA SER A 76 12.64 -1.46 23.53
C SER A 76 12.80 -2.64 24.50
N ASP A 77 12.53 -2.37 25.78
CA ASP A 77 12.41 -3.40 26.82
C ASP A 77 11.04 -3.26 27.48
N LEU A 78 10.13 -4.18 27.15
CA LEU A 78 8.77 -4.22 27.69
C LEU A 78 8.72 -4.48 29.20
N LYS A 79 9.82 -4.96 29.80
CA LYS A 79 9.91 -5.19 31.25
C LYS A 79 10.43 -3.98 31.99
N LYS A 80 10.97 -2.99 31.29
CA LYS A 80 11.48 -1.75 31.88
C LYS A 80 10.31 -0.82 32.19
N ALA A 81 10.33 -0.19 33.36
CA ALA A 81 9.31 0.79 33.73
C ALA A 81 9.40 2.02 32.80
N GLU A 82 8.24 2.58 32.45
CA GLU A 82 8.19 3.83 31.68
C GLU A 82 8.90 4.96 32.45
N PRO A 83 9.67 5.81 31.74
CA PRO A 83 10.31 6.96 32.36
C PRO A 83 9.27 7.92 32.91
N THR A 84 9.52 8.46 34.11
CA THR A 84 8.66 9.48 34.72
C THR A 84 8.72 10.76 33.90
N LEU A 85 7.56 11.26 33.47
CA LEU A 85 7.45 12.55 32.78
C LEU A 85 7.66 13.68 33.78
N GLU A 86 8.73 14.45 33.60
CA GLU A 86 8.98 15.67 34.38
C GLU A 86 8.33 16.87 33.69
N GLU A 87 7.42 17.55 34.38
CA GLU A 87 6.83 18.79 33.90
C GLU A 87 7.76 19.96 34.24
N ILE A 88 8.55 20.41 33.26
CA ILE A 88 9.44 21.56 33.40
C ILE A 88 8.59 22.83 33.45
N THR A 89 8.24 23.27 34.66
CA THR A 89 7.66 24.58 34.89
C THR A 89 8.77 25.62 35.02
N TYR A 90 8.92 26.48 34.01
CA TYR A 90 9.83 27.63 34.11
C TYR A 90 9.06 28.94 33.92
N THR A 91 9.37 29.93 34.75
CA THR A 91 8.86 31.28 34.62
C THR A 91 9.74 32.06 33.63
N ARG A 92 9.19 32.37 32.45
CA ARG A 92 9.89 33.15 31.43
C ARG A 92 9.67 34.65 31.66
N ASN A 93 10.73 35.39 32.00
CA ASN A 93 10.75 36.85 31.83
C ASN A 93 10.88 37.17 30.33
N LYS A 94 9.74 37.20 29.63
CA LYS A 94 9.70 37.56 28.22
C LYS A 94 9.77 39.09 28.13
N PRO A 95 10.83 39.69 27.55
CA PRO A 95 10.85 41.13 27.32
C PRO A 95 9.62 41.50 26.48
N THR A 96 9.00 42.62 26.83
CA THR A 96 7.81 43.14 26.18
C THR A 96 8.06 43.24 24.68
N LYS A 97 7.09 42.76 23.89
CA LYS A 97 7.16 42.82 22.44
C LYS A 97 7.31 44.28 22.00
N ASN A 98 8.27 44.51 21.11
CA ASN A 98 8.52 45.76 20.38
C ASN A 98 9.08 46.94 21.17
N THR A 99 10.38 46.87 21.43
CA THR A 99 11.31 47.93 21.00
C THR A 99 12.63 47.25 20.68
N GLY A 100 12.65 46.47 19.59
CA GLY A 100 13.92 46.07 18.99
C GLY A 100 14.74 47.33 18.74
N LYS A 101 16.03 47.30 19.05
CA LYS A 101 16.99 48.30 18.59
C LYS A 101 16.89 48.31 17.08
N LYS A 102 16.06 49.19 16.52
CA LYS A 102 16.18 49.54 15.11
C LYS A 102 17.55 50.21 15.02
N ASP A 103 18.44 49.60 14.26
CA ASP A 103 19.75 50.20 14.02
C ASP A 103 19.50 51.61 13.47
N ASN A 104 19.97 52.62 14.19
CA ASN A 104 19.85 54.02 13.75
C ASN A 104 20.88 54.25 12.65
N LEU A 105 20.51 53.94 11.40
CA LEU A 105 21.35 54.11 10.22
C LEU A 105 21.47 55.58 9.76
N SER A 106 20.92 56.53 10.52
CA SER A 106 20.91 57.96 10.19
C SER A 106 22.30 58.59 10.11
N ASN A 107 23.30 57.98 10.74
CA ASN A 107 24.68 58.50 10.80
C ASN A 107 25.63 57.81 9.82
N LEU A 108 25.12 56.90 8.98
CA LEU A 108 25.94 56.24 7.97
C LEU A 108 26.01 57.10 6.71
N GLU A 109 27.21 57.19 6.15
CA GLU A 109 27.44 57.89 4.88
C GLU A 109 26.72 57.16 3.75
N ILE A 110 25.83 57.87 3.04
CA ILE A 110 25.10 57.33 1.89
C ILE A 110 25.81 57.80 0.62
N VAL A 111 26.42 56.87 -0.11
CA VAL A 111 27.00 57.14 -1.44
C VAL A 111 25.98 56.76 -2.50
N THR A 112 25.51 57.75 -3.27
CA THR A 112 24.59 57.52 -4.40
C THR A 112 25.41 57.56 -5.69
N ILE A 113 25.37 56.47 -6.47
CA ILE A 113 26.05 56.37 -7.76
C ILE A 113 24.98 56.44 -8.85
N GLU A 114 24.96 57.55 -9.60
CA GLU A 114 24.08 57.71 -10.76
C GLU A 114 24.74 57.09 -12.00
N HIS A 115 24.07 56.12 -12.61
CA HIS A 115 24.46 55.56 -13.91
C HIS A 115 23.54 56.13 -14.98
N LYS A 116 24.04 57.10 -15.77
CA LYS A 116 23.33 57.64 -16.93
C LYS A 116 23.97 57.07 -18.19
N LEU A 117 23.14 56.72 -19.16
CA LEU A 117 23.60 56.40 -20.50
C LEU A 117 24.22 57.65 -21.13
N THR A 118 25.29 57.46 -21.89
CA THR A 118 25.85 58.55 -22.69
C THR A 118 24.91 58.89 -23.85
N ASP A 119 24.98 60.11 -24.39
CA ASP A 119 24.06 60.55 -25.45
C ASP A 119 24.09 59.64 -26.69
N GLU A 120 25.21 58.94 -26.92
CA GLU A 120 25.38 57.97 -28.01
C GLU A 120 24.68 56.63 -27.71
N GLU A 121 24.66 56.19 -26.45
CA GLU A 121 24.01 54.96 -25.99
C GLU A 121 22.52 55.17 -25.65
N ALA A 122 22.09 56.43 -25.51
CA ALA A 122 20.71 56.81 -25.22
C ALA A 122 19.80 56.76 -26.47
N ILE A 123 20.37 56.48 -27.65
CA ILE A 123 19.63 56.35 -28.91
C ILE A 123 19.29 54.87 -29.10
N CYS A 124 18.00 54.56 -29.12
CA CYS A 124 17.55 53.18 -29.33
C CYS A 124 17.87 52.71 -30.76
N GLU A 125 18.50 51.54 -30.91
CA GLU A 125 18.85 50.98 -32.22
C GLU A 125 17.61 50.61 -33.06
N ASP A 126 16.49 50.25 -32.42
CA ASP A 126 15.28 49.79 -33.12
C ASP A 126 14.42 50.93 -33.68
N CYS A 127 14.42 52.10 -33.03
CA CYS A 127 13.57 53.24 -33.43
C CYS A 127 14.34 54.54 -33.70
N HIS A 128 15.66 54.55 -33.52
CA HIS A 128 16.56 55.69 -33.76
C HIS A 128 16.08 57.02 -33.15
N SER A 129 15.40 56.92 -32.01
CA SER A 129 14.90 58.04 -31.21
C SER A 129 15.27 57.84 -29.75
#